data_AF-A0A816CSS6-F1
#
_entry.id   AF-A0A816CSS6-F1
#
_cell.length_a   1.000
_cell.length_b   1.000
_cell.length_c   1.000
_cell.angle_alpha   90.00
_cell.angle_beta   90.00
_cell.angle_gamma   90.00
#
_symmetry.space_group_name_H-M   'P 1'
#
loop_
_entity.id
_entity.type
_entity.pdbx_description
1 polymer ?
#
loop_
_entity_poly.entity_id
_entity_poly.type
_entity_poly.pdbx_seq_one_letter_code
_entity_poly.pdbx_strand_id
1 'polypeptide(L)'
;MLFTVNSLPTLRVEAHSNVINPIEIINQMCISMQSFISSSPDFRILTLSEQISLFERNLHCVIAFYSTLFFRHTGILRIPEYLNAFITIYGSDIMLSLRQAIDELDPDPTLIKIILIILAFSSNCLIVNTNKTMERDSLLDGTFRLLGSQNVYVELLWKYLISKYGYDKSILRFIRLIQIILCVIKKLAIVHTNNATHRTIFDDIADRTKQTLANNENDRTLLWGKGSTG
;
A
#
# COMPACT_ATOMS: atom_id res chain seq x y z
N MET A 1 -17.78 -10.45 9.53
CA MET A 1 -17.30 -9.11 9.89
C MET A 1 -17.44 -8.23 8.65
N LEU A 2 -18.53 -7.47 8.52
CA LEU A 2 -18.78 -6.60 7.37
C LEU A 2 -18.01 -5.30 7.60
N PHE A 3 -16.95 -5.08 6.81
CA PHE A 3 -16.31 -3.77 6.72
C PHE A 3 -17.39 -2.74 6.35
N THR A 4 -17.64 -1.75 7.21
CA THR A 4 -18.48 -0.60 6.84
C THR A 4 -17.86 0.06 5.62
N VAL A 5 -18.61 0.13 4.52
CA VAL A 5 -18.15 0.42 3.15
C VAL A 5 -17.64 1.86 2.95
N ASN A 6 -17.85 2.75 3.92
CA ASN A 6 -17.39 4.14 3.90
C ASN A 6 -16.03 4.21 4.61
N SER A 7 -14.89 4.53 4.01
CA SER A 7 -14.58 5.36 2.85
C SER A 7 -13.21 4.94 2.32
N LEU A 8 -13.04 4.73 1.02
CA LEU A 8 -11.70 4.94 0.44
C LEU A 8 -11.31 6.40 0.79
N PRO A 9 -10.04 6.70 1.09
CA PRO A 9 -9.61 8.07 1.32
C PRO A 9 -9.93 8.91 0.08
N THR A 10 -11.04 9.65 0.12
CA THR A 10 -11.41 10.56 -0.96
C THR A 10 -10.59 11.82 -0.79
N LEU A 11 -9.45 11.86 -1.46
CA LEU A 11 -8.71 13.11 -1.67
C LEU A 11 -9.60 14.03 -2.50
N ARG A 12 -10.20 15.02 -1.86
CA ARG A 12 -10.95 16.08 -2.52
C ARG A 12 -9.92 17.03 -3.14
N VAL A 13 -9.62 16.82 -4.42
CA VAL A 13 -8.83 17.77 -5.20
C VAL A 13 -9.76 18.93 -5.55
N GLU A 14 -9.83 19.94 -4.68
CA GLU A 14 -10.53 21.18 -5.00
C GLU A 14 -9.74 21.89 -6.11
N ALA A 15 -10.35 22.07 -7.28
CA ALA A 15 -9.75 22.66 -8.47
C ALA A 15 -9.55 24.19 -8.34
N HIS A 16 -8.96 24.64 -7.24
CA HIS A 16 -8.43 25.98 -7.12
C HIS A 16 -7.06 26.01 -7.80
N SER A 17 -6.79 27.06 -8.58
CA SER A 17 -5.72 27.25 -9.56
C SER A 17 -4.26 27.13 -9.07
N ASN A 18 -4.01 26.54 -7.91
CA ASN A 18 -2.67 26.27 -7.42
C ASN A 18 -2.24 24.88 -7.91
N VAL A 19 -1.16 24.85 -8.70
CA VAL A 19 -0.51 23.61 -9.14
C VAL A 19 -0.18 22.77 -7.91
N ILE A 20 -0.89 21.66 -7.70
CA ILE A 20 -0.65 20.81 -6.54
C ILE A 20 0.71 20.13 -6.73
N ASN A 21 1.58 20.29 -5.73
CA ASN A 21 2.90 19.66 -5.73
C ASN A 21 2.75 18.12 -5.72
N PRO A 22 3.36 17.37 -6.66
CA PRO A 22 3.32 15.91 -6.67
C PRO A 22 3.78 15.26 -5.36
N ILE A 23 4.72 15.90 -4.66
CA ILE A 23 5.22 15.44 -3.35
C ILE A 23 4.11 15.51 -2.30
N GLU A 24 3.28 16.56 -2.31
CA GLU A 24 2.16 16.69 -1.39
C GLU A 24 1.10 15.62 -1.65
N ILE A 25 0.81 15.32 -2.92
CA ILE A 25 -0.09 14.23 -3.30
C ILE A 25 0.42 12.89 -2.74
N ILE A 26 1.71 12.60 -2.92
CA ILE A 26 2.32 11.37 -2.39
C ILE A 26 2.21 11.36 -0.86
N ASN A 27 2.56 12.45 -0.17
CA ASN A 27 2.48 12.54 1.28
C ASN A 27 1.05 12.24 1.80
N GLN A 28 0.03 12.82 1.17
CA GLN A 28 -1.37 12.55 1.52
C GLN A 28 -1.79 11.10 1.25
N MET A 29 -1.30 10.48 0.17
CA MET A 29 -1.52 9.06 -0.09
C MET A 29 -0.91 8.18 1.00
N CYS A 30 0.28 8.52 1.46
CA CYS A 30 1.00 7.79 2.50
C CYS A 30 0.24 7.84 3.84
N ILE A 31 -0.18 9.04 4.26
CA ILE A 31 -0.98 9.24 5.48
C ILE A 31 -2.30 8.45 5.39
N SER A 32 -2.97 8.55 4.25
CA SER A 32 -4.22 7.85 3.98
C SER A 32 -4.04 6.32 4.07
N MET A 33 -2.95 5.80 3.50
CA MET A 33 -2.65 4.37 3.51
C MET A 33 -2.28 3.87 4.90
N GLN A 34 -1.49 4.64 5.64
CA GLN A 34 -1.14 4.32 7.02
C GLN A 34 -2.40 4.22 7.89
N SER A 35 -3.32 5.17 7.76
CA SER A 35 -4.62 5.16 8.45
C SER A 35 -5.45 3.93 8.06
N PHE A 36 -5.53 3.63 6.76
CA PHE A 36 -6.24 2.47 6.24
C PHE A 36 -5.70 1.16 6.83
N ILE A 37 -4.38 0.92 6.75
CA ILE A 37 -3.74 -0.30 7.28
C ILE A 37 -3.93 -0.38 8.81
N SER A 38 -3.70 0.72 9.52
CA SER A 38 -3.84 0.79 10.98
C SER A 38 -5.27 0.60 11.49
N SER A 39 -6.26 0.78 10.62
CA SER A 39 -7.67 0.51 10.93
C SER A 39 -8.01 -0.99 10.89
N SER A 40 -7.18 -1.82 10.24
CA SER A 40 -7.42 -3.26 10.14
C SER A 40 -7.31 -3.97 11.50
N PRO A 41 -8.30 -4.80 11.88
CA PRO A 41 -8.20 -5.63 13.08
C PRO A 41 -6.94 -6.50 13.10
N ASP A 42 -6.58 -7.11 11.97
CA ASP A 42 -5.41 -8.00 11.85
C ASP A 42 -4.09 -7.25 12.05
N PHE A 43 -4.07 -5.96 11.73
CA PHE A 43 -2.89 -5.12 11.99
C PHE A 43 -2.80 -4.78 13.48
N ARG A 44 -3.93 -4.45 14.12
CA ARG A 44 -3.96 -4.00 15.52
C ARG A 44 -3.56 -5.08 16.51
N ILE A 45 -3.74 -6.35 16.16
CA ILE A 45 -3.35 -7.51 16.99
C ILE A 45 -1.86 -7.83 16.91
N LEU A 46 -1.11 -7.25 15.97
CA LEU A 46 0.35 -7.38 15.88
C LEU A 46 1.01 -6.58 17.02
N THR A 47 2.18 -7.03 17.48
CA THR A 47 3.07 -6.27 18.37
C THR A 47 3.57 -5.02 17.68
N LEU A 48 4.01 -4.00 18.44
CA LEU A 48 4.57 -2.78 17.83
C LEU A 48 5.75 -3.09 16.88
N SER A 49 6.62 -4.03 17.26
CA SER A 49 7.75 -4.45 16.43
C SER A 49 7.30 -5.05 15.10
N GLU A 50 6.31 -5.95 15.11
CA GLU A 50 5.73 -6.52 13.90
C GLU A 50 5.03 -5.45 13.04
N GLN A 51 4.28 -4.54 13.66
CA GLN A 51 3.62 -3.42 12.98
C GLN A 51 4.62 -2.53 12.24
N ILE A 52 5.71 -2.14 12.92
CA ILE A 52 6.80 -1.35 12.33
C ILE A 52 7.46 -2.12 11.19
N SER A 53 7.82 -3.39 11.41
CA SER A 53 8.50 -4.21 10.40
C SER A 53 7.62 -4.39 9.15
N LEU A 54 6.32 -4.58 9.32
CA LEU A 54 5.35 -4.68 8.22
C LEU A 54 5.29 -3.39 7.40
N PHE A 55 5.22 -2.23 8.07
CA PHE A 55 5.25 -0.94 7.39
C PHE A 55 6.57 -0.72 6.64
N GLU A 56 7.72 -0.93 7.28
CA GLU A 56 9.03 -0.73 6.62
C GLU A 56 9.19 -1.55 5.33
N ARG A 57 8.57 -2.73 5.28
CA ARG A 57 8.70 -3.67 4.15
C ARG A 57 7.71 -3.43 3.04
N ASN A 58 6.45 -3.21 3.41
CA ASN A 58 5.35 -3.32 2.46
C ASN A 58 4.77 -1.97 2.09
N LEU A 59 4.94 -0.95 2.94
CA LEU A 59 4.30 0.37 2.75
C LEU A 59 4.62 0.97 1.39
N HIS A 60 5.88 0.82 0.96
CA HIS A 60 6.31 1.33 -0.33
C HIS A 60 5.55 0.71 -1.52
N CYS A 61 5.44 -0.62 -1.53
CA CYS A 61 4.70 -1.35 -2.55
C CYS A 61 3.20 -1.02 -2.52
N VAL A 62 2.61 -0.96 -1.32
CA VAL A 62 1.20 -0.64 -1.12
C VAL A 62 0.90 0.77 -1.63
N ILE A 63 1.74 1.76 -1.29
CA ILE A 63 1.57 3.14 -1.77
C ILE A 63 1.72 3.19 -3.28
N ALA A 64 2.75 2.56 -3.86
CA ALA A 64 2.94 2.57 -5.32
C ALA A 64 1.70 2.00 -6.07
N PHE A 65 1.16 0.89 -5.58
CA PHE A 65 -0.05 0.30 -6.14
C PHE A 65 -1.29 1.19 -5.91
N TYR A 66 -1.42 1.77 -4.73
CA TYR A 66 -2.49 2.72 -4.42
C TYR A 66 -2.43 3.98 -5.28
N SER A 67 -1.25 4.57 -5.46
CA SER A 67 -1.03 5.73 -6.33
C SER A 67 -1.49 5.42 -7.75
N THR A 68 -1.15 4.22 -8.27
CA THR A 68 -1.59 3.74 -9.59
C THR A 68 -3.12 3.79 -9.72
N LEU A 69 -3.83 3.28 -8.72
CA LEU A 69 -5.30 3.27 -8.68
C LEU A 69 -5.90 4.66 -8.49
N PHE A 70 -5.29 5.47 -7.62
CA PHE A 70 -5.70 6.85 -7.40
C PHE A 70 -5.56 7.69 -8.66
N PHE A 71 -4.44 7.56 -9.38
CA PHE A 71 -4.20 8.25 -10.65
C PHE A 71 -5.21 7.85 -11.71
N ARG A 72 -5.59 6.57 -11.75
CA ARG A 72 -6.70 6.09 -12.59
C ARG A 72 -8.00 6.81 -12.26
N HIS A 73 -8.36 6.80 -10.97
CA HIS A 73 -9.66 7.26 -10.49
C HIS A 73 -9.83 8.77 -10.67
N THR A 74 -8.79 9.53 -10.35
CA THR A 74 -8.78 11.00 -10.48
C THR A 74 -8.51 11.47 -11.90
N GLY A 75 -7.93 10.63 -12.75
CA GLY A 75 -7.46 11.04 -14.07
C GLY A 75 -6.32 12.05 -14.02
N ILE A 76 -5.63 12.23 -12.89
CA ILE A 76 -4.62 13.29 -12.72
C ILE A 76 -3.47 13.16 -13.74
N LEU A 77 -3.09 11.94 -14.12
CA LEU A 77 -2.07 11.71 -15.14
C LEU A 77 -2.54 11.94 -16.59
N ARG A 78 -3.83 12.26 -16.79
CA ARG A 78 -4.37 12.72 -18.09
C ARG A 78 -4.19 14.21 -18.28
N ILE A 79 -3.94 14.95 -17.20
CA ILE A 79 -3.67 16.39 -17.21
C ILE A 79 -2.15 16.57 -17.50
N PRO A 80 -1.78 17.23 -18.62
CA PRO A 80 -0.38 17.33 -19.05
C PRO A 80 0.56 17.93 -18.00
N GLU A 81 0.11 18.94 -17.25
CA GLU A 81 0.89 19.62 -16.22
C GLU A 81 1.32 18.66 -15.11
N TYR A 82 0.37 17.85 -14.61
CA TYR A 82 0.66 16.84 -13.60
C TYR A 82 1.52 15.71 -14.15
N LEU A 83 1.24 15.22 -15.36
CA LEU A 83 2.06 14.20 -15.99
C LEU A 83 3.51 14.66 -16.15
N ASN A 84 3.73 15.88 -16.64
CA ASN A 84 5.07 16.46 -16.79
C ASN A 84 5.77 16.62 -15.43
N ALA A 85 5.05 17.05 -14.39
CA ALA A 85 5.60 17.15 -13.04
C ALA A 85 6.05 15.77 -12.49
N PHE A 86 5.25 14.72 -12.70
CA PHE A 86 5.63 13.35 -12.34
C PHE A 86 6.76 12.81 -13.21
N ILE A 87 6.83 13.16 -14.50
CA ILE A 87 7.94 12.79 -15.41
C ILE A 87 9.26 13.41 -14.93
N THR A 88 9.27 14.66 -14.48
CA THR A 88 10.47 15.30 -13.93
C THR A 88 11.00 14.57 -12.70
N ILE A 89 10.12 13.99 -11.89
CA ILE A 89 10.50 13.25 -10.68
C ILE A 89 10.92 11.82 -11.05
N TYR A 90 10.10 11.09 -11.79
CA TYR A 90 10.22 9.64 -11.97
C TYR A 90 10.82 9.20 -13.31
N GLY A 91 10.95 10.10 -14.27
CA GLY A 91 11.38 9.81 -15.63
C GLY A 91 10.21 9.43 -16.55
N SER A 92 10.37 9.75 -17.85
CA SER A 92 9.36 9.52 -18.89
C SER A 92 8.97 8.05 -19.02
N ASP A 93 9.97 7.17 -19.07
CA ASP A 93 9.77 5.75 -19.38
C ASP A 93 8.98 5.03 -18.29
N ILE A 94 9.19 5.44 -17.04
CA ILE A 94 8.45 4.92 -15.89
C ILE A 94 7.01 5.41 -15.95
N MET A 95 6.80 6.72 -16.12
CA MET A 95 5.46 7.31 -16.09
C MET A 95 4.59 6.91 -17.29
N LEU A 96 5.15 6.81 -18.50
CA LEU A 96 4.42 6.37 -19.69
C LEU A 96 4.03 4.89 -19.58
N SER A 97 4.96 4.04 -19.13
CA SER A 97 4.68 2.62 -18.89
C SER A 97 3.65 2.43 -17.77
N LEU A 98 3.72 3.23 -16.70
CA LEU A 98 2.76 3.20 -15.61
C LEU A 98 1.37 3.62 -16.10
N ARG A 99 1.27 4.68 -16.91
CA ARG A 99 0.01 5.15 -17.49
C ARG A 99 -0.68 4.06 -18.31
N GLN A 100 0.08 3.30 -19.11
CA GLN A 100 -0.47 2.16 -19.87
C GLN A 100 -1.02 1.09 -18.91
N ALA A 101 -0.27 0.69 -17.89
CA ALA A 101 -0.72 -0.29 -16.90
C ALA A 101 -1.95 0.20 -16.10
N ILE A 102 -2.05 1.51 -15.85
CA ILE A 102 -3.16 2.14 -15.13
C ILE A 102 -4.48 1.94 -15.88
N ASP A 103 -4.50 2.11 -17.20
CA ASP A 103 -5.74 2.00 -17.99
C ASP A 103 -6.27 0.55 -18.03
N GLU A 104 -5.44 -0.43 -17.71
CA GLU A 104 -5.78 -1.85 -17.68
C GLU A 104 -6.44 -2.36 -16.39
N LEU A 105 -6.29 -1.62 -15.29
CA LEU A 105 -6.84 -1.99 -13.98
C LEU A 105 -8.38 -2.08 -13.95
N ASP A 106 -8.93 -2.75 -12.95
CA ASP A 106 -10.37 -2.72 -12.67
C ASP A 106 -10.62 -1.57 -11.66
N PRO A 107 -11.50 -0.59 -11.95
CA PRO A 107 -11.78 0.51 -11.03
C PRO A 107 -12.64 0.10 -9.82
N ASP A 108 -12.95 -1.19 -9.66
CA ASP A 108 -13.73 -1.73 -8.56
C ASP A 108 -13.12 -1.40 -7.18
N PRO A 109 -13.78 -0.55 -6.37
CA PRO A 109 -13.24 -0.12 -5.07
C PRO A 109 -13.13 -1.26 -4.05
N THR A 110 -13.98 -2.29 -4.14
CA THR A 110 -13.92 -3.43 -3.23
C THR A 110 -12.71 -4.29 -3.55
N LEU A 111 -12.48 -4.56 -4.83
CA LEU A 111 -11.30 -5.28 -5.31
C LEU A 111 -10.03 -4.57 -4.83
N ILE A 112 -9.96 -3.26 -5.04
CA ILE A 112 -8.84 -2.39 -4.63
C ILE A 112 -8.53 -2.55 -3.15
N LYS A 113 -9.54 -2.40 -2.27
CA LYS A 113 -9.35 -2.52 -0.82
C LYS A 113 -8.78 -3.88 -0.43
N ILE A 114 -9.30 -4.95 -1.00
CA ILE A 114 -8.83 -6.32 -0.71
C ILE A 114 -7.36 -6.47 -1.13
N ILE A 115 -7.00 -6.00 -2.33
CA ILE A 115 -5.61 -6.09 -2.84
C ILE A 115 -4.65 -5.29 -1.98
N LEU A 116 -5.01 -4.07 -1.58
CA LEU A 116 -4.16 -3.23 -0.74
C LEU A 116 -3.86 -3.92 0.60
N ILE A 117 -4.84 -4.60 1.18
CA ILE A 117 -4.62 -5.40 2.39
C ILE A 117 -3.72 -6.60 2.08
N ILE A 118 -3.95 -7.36 1.00
CA ILE A 118 -3.07 -8.48 0.62
C ILE A 118 -1.61 -8.03 0.48
N LEU A 119 -1.38 -6.87 -0.15
CA LEU A 119 -0.04 -6.29 -0.29
C LEU A 119 0.53 -5.82 1.05
N ALA A 120 -0.28 -5.20 1.90
CA ALA A 120 0.14 -4.73 3.21
C ALA A 120 0.58 -5.89 4.13
N PHE A 121 -0.12 -7.02 4.08
CA PHE A 121 0.20 -8.22 4.86
C PHE A 121 1.11 -9.21 4.12
N SER A 122 1.72 -8.80 3.00
CA SER A 122 2.60 -9.69 2.23
C SER A 122 3.91 -9.95 2.96
N SER A 123 4.34 -11.20 3.00
CA SER A 123 5.62 -11.57 3.61
C SER A 123 6.84 -11.15 2.78
N ASN A 124 6.65 -10.80 1.49
CA ASN A 124 7.74 -10.77 0.52
C ASN A 124 7.80 -9.51 -0.38
N CYS A 125 7.41 -8.33 0.11
CA CYS A 125 7.67 -7.08 -0.64
C CYS A 125 9.05 -6.46 -0.36
N LEU A 126 9.98 -7.24 0.23
CA LEU A 126 11.35 -6.86 0.61
C LEU A 126 12.27 -6.36 -0.53
N ILE A 127 11.78 -6.28 -1.76
CA ILE A 127 12.54 -5.90 -2.97
C ILE A 127 13.26 -4.55 -2.82
N VAL A 128 12.82 -3.71 -1.88
CA VAL A 128 13.33 -2.36 -1.64
C VAL A 128 14.46 -2.32 -0.60
N ASN A 129 14.56 -3.28 0.32
CA ASN A 129 15.47 -3.19 1.48
C ASN A 129 16.51 -4.33 1.49
N THR A 130 17.48 -4.26 0.58
CA THR A 130 18.52 -5.29 0.41
C THR A 130 19.60 -5.30 1.51
N ASN A 131 19.66 -4.27 2.35
CA ASN A 131 20.79 -4.04 3.26
C ASN A 131 20.51 -4.40 4.73
N LYS A 132 19.26 -4.71 5.11
CA LYS A 132 18.95 -5.19 6.47
C LYS A 132 19.10 -6.71 6.50
N THR A 133 20.07 -7.21 7.27
CA THR A 133 20.26 -8.64 7.52
C THR A 133 19.00 -9.24 8.15
N MET A 134 18.50 -10.35 7.58
CA MET A 134 17.29 -11.06 8.04
C MET A 134 17.39 -11.66 9.46
N GLU A 135 18.57 -11.60 10.08
CA GLU A 135 18.92 -12.33 11.30
C GLU A 135 18.18 -11.87 12.58
N ARG A 136 17.43 -10.76 12.53
CA ARG A 136 16.60 -10.27 13.66
C ARG A 136 15.24 -9.76 13.20
N ASP A 137 14.64 -10.45 12.24
CA ASP A 137 13.32 -10.08 11.77
C ASP A 137 12.23 -10.57 12.72
N SER A 138 11.67 -9.66 13.51
CA SER A 138 10.54 -9.94 14.39
C SER A 138 9.28 -10.44 13.65
N LEU A 139 9.17 -10.23 12.33
CA LEU A 139 8.10 -10.85 11.54
C LEU A 139 8.28 -12.36 11.40
N LEU A 140 9.49 -12.90 11.54
CA LEU A 140 9.70 -14.35 11.47
C LEU A 140 8.96 -15.06 12.61
N ASP A 141 8.96 -14.47 13.82
CA ASP A 141 8.25 -14.99 14.99
C ASP A 141 6.72 -14.92 14.82
N GLY A 142 6.24 -13.91 14.09
CA GLY A 142 4.82 -13.69 13.77
C GLY A 142 4.32 -14.30 12.46
N THR A 143 5.17 -15.00 11.71
CA THR A 143 4.93 -15.39 10.30
C THR A 143 3.60 -16.11 10.10
N PHE A 144 3.24 -17.02 11.01
CA PHE A 144 1.98 -17.77 10.91
C PHE A 144 0.74 -16.87 10.94
N ARG A 145 0.74 -15.81 11.75
CA ARG A 145 -0.38 -14.87 11.87
C ARG A 145 -0.46 -13.97 10.65
N LEU A 146 0.69 -13.51 10.16
CA LEU A 146 0.79 -12.69 8.95
C LEU A 146 0.29 -13.46 7.72
N LEU A 147 0.83 -14.66 7.48
CA LEU A 147 0.43 -15.53 6.38
C LEU A 147 -1.03 -15.96 6.51
N GLY A 148 -1.49 -16.24 7.73
CA GLY A 148 -2.89 -16.55 8.00
C GLY A 148 -3.81 -15.40 7.58
N SER A 149 -3.48 -14.17 7.98
CA SER A 149 -4.22 -12.97 7.59
C SER A 149 -4.21 -12.79 6.06
N GLN A 150 -3.03 -12.87 5.43
CA GLN A 150 -2.89 -12.73 3.98
C GLN A 150 -3.74 -13.76 3.23
N ASN A 151 -3.69 -15.04 3.63
CA ASN A 151 -4.44 -16.12 3.00
C ASN A 151 -5.95 -15.88 3.09
N VAL A 152 -6.46 -15.40 4.23
CA VAL A 152 -7.88 -15.04 4.37
C VAL A 152 -8.28 -13.97 3.35
N TYR A 153 -7.45 -12.95 3.14
CA TYR A 153 -7.74 -11.90 2.15
C TYR A 153 -7.60 -12.38 0.70
N VAL A 154 -6.66 -13.27 0.40
CA VAL A 154 -6.53 -13.90 -0.93
C VAL A 154 -7.75 -14.77 -1.24
N GLU A 155 -8.22 -15.56 -0.27
CA GLU A 155 -9.44 -16.36 -0.41
C GLU A 155 -10.67 -15.46 -0.59
N LEU A 156 -10.75 -14.36 0.16
CA LEU A 156 -11.81 -13.36 0.02
C LEU A 156 -11.79 -12.73 -1.38
N LEU A 157 -10.62 -12.37 -1.91
CA LEU A 157 -10.44 -11.87 -3.27
C LEU A 157 -10.96 -12.87 -4.30
N TRP A 158 -10.58 -14.14 -4.16
CA TRP A 158 -10.97 -15.19 -5.08
C TRP A 158 -12.48 -15.42 -5.08
N LYS A 159 -13.09 -15.55 -3.89
CA LYS A 159 -14.54 -15.68 -3.72
C LYS A 159 -15.29 -14.48 -4.28
N TYR A 160 -14.76 -13.27 -4.05
CA TYR A 160 -15.32 -12.03 -4.60
C TYR A 160 -15.33 -12.04 -6.12
N LEU A 161 -14.20 -12.39 -6.74
CA LEU A 161 -14.08 -12.46 -8.20
C LEU A 161 -15.09 -13.47 -8.77
N ILE A 162 -15.14 -14.69 -8.24
CA ILE A 162 -16.07 -15.74 -8.73
C ILE A 162 -17.51 -15.27 -8.61
N SER A 163 -17.89 -14.73 -7.45
CA SER A 163 -19.25 -14.27 -7.18
C SER A 163 -19.67 -13.16 -8.14
N LYS A 164 -18.76 -12.23 -8.45
CA LYS A 164 -19.08 -11.05 -9.28
C LYS A 164 -18.97 -11.29 -10.78
N TYR A 165 -17.99 -12.08 -11.22
CA TYR A 165 -17.63 -12.19 -12.64
C TYR A 165 -17.84 -13.59 -13.23
N GLY A 166 -18.08 -14.61 -12.39
CA GLY A 166 -18.09 -16.02 -12.80
C GLY A 166 -16.67 -16.60 -12.94
N TYR A 167 -16.57 -17.92 -12.95
CA TYR A 167 -15.29 -18.64 -12.84
C TYR A 167 -14.26 -18.24 -13.91
N ASP A 168 -14.61 -18.33 -15.20
CA ASP A 168 -13.66 -18.10 -16.30
C ASP A 168 -13.12 -16.67 -16.34
N LYS A 169 -14.01 -15.68 -16.19
CA LYS A 169 -13.62 -14.25 -16.15
C LYS A 169 -12.80 -13.92 -14.91
N SER A 170 -13.02 -14.63 -13.81
CA SER A 170 -12.25 -14.45 -12.57
C SER A 170 -10.80 -14.86 -12.74
N ILE A 171 -10.54 -15.98 -13.42
CA ILE A 171 -9.17 -16.42 -13.72
C ILE A 171 -8.42 -15.34 -14.50
N LEU A 172 -9.02 -14.85 -15.60
CA LEU A 172 -8.39 -13.83 -16.45
C LEU A 172 -8.12 -12.53 -15.69
N ARG A 173 -9.09 -12.07 -14.89
CA ARG A 173 -8.94 -10.86 -14.06
C ARG A 173 -7.87 -11.04 -12.99
N PHE A 174 -7.82 -12.19 -12.33
CA PHE A 174 -6.81 -12.49 -11.32
C PHE A 174 -5.40 -12.50 -11.92
N ILE A 175 -5.20 -13.18 -13.05
CA ILE A 175 -3.90 -13.19 -13.76
C ILE A 175 -3.47 -11.78 -14.12
N ARG A 176 -4.37 -10.99 -14.73
CA ARG A 176 -4.07 -9.60 -15.12
C ARG A 176 -3.70 -8.74 -13.92
N LEU A 177 -4.42 -8.90 -12.81
CA LEU A 177 -4.12 -8.21 -11.57
C LEU A 177 -2.72 -8.54 -11.05
N ILE A 178 -2.34 -9.82 -11.02
CA ILE A 178 -0.98 -10.24 -10.61
C ILE A 178 0.08 -9.64 -11.55
N GLN A 179 -0.15 -9.64 -12.87
CA GLN A 179 0.75 -9.02 -13.84
C GLN A 179 0.96 -7.53 -13.56
N ILE A 180 -0.11 -6.80 -13.24
CA ILE A 180 -0.01 -5.36 -12.92
C ILE A 180 0.75 -5.15 -11.61
N ILE A 181 0.46 -5.95 -10.57
CA ILE A 181 1.21 -5.89 -9.29
C ILE A 181 2.71 -6.10 -9.54
N LEU A 182 3.08 -7.14 -10.29
CA LEU A 182 4.48 -7.43 -10.62
C LEU A 182 5.13 -6.31 -11.46
N CYS A 183 4.37 -5.71 -12.39
CA CYS A 183 4.84 -4.58 -13.17
C CYS A 183 5.14 -3.37 -12.29
N VAL A 184 4.21 -3.02 -11.38
CA VAL A 184 4.40 -1.93 -10.41
C VAL A 184 5.61 -2.20 -9.52
N ILE A 185 5.75 -3.41 -8.98
CA ILE A 185 6.90 -3.81 -8.15
C ILE A 185 8.22 -3.64 -8.92
N LYS A 186 8.29 -4.10 -10.18
CA LYS A 186 9.50 -3.97 -11.01
C LYS A 186 9.86 -2.49 -11.23
N LYS A 187 8.88 -1.64 -11.51
CA LYS A 187 9.10 -0.20 -11.70
C LYS A 187 9.52 0.46 -10.40
N LEU A 188 8.91 0.08 -9.28
CA LEU A 188 9.25 0.56 -7.95
C LEU A 188 10.70 0.27 -7.59
N ALA A 189 11.19 -0.93 -7.89
CA ALA A 189 12.59 -1.28 -7.69
C ALA A 189 13.53 -0.33 -8.46
N ILE A 190 13.23 -0.04 -9.73
CA ILE A 190 14.01 0.89 -10.57
C ILE A 190 13.97 2.30 -9.98
N VAL A 191 12.79 2.80 -9.62
CA VAL A 191 12.64 4.12 -8.99
C VAL A 191 13.45 4.18 -7.70
N HIS A 192 13.30 3.19 -6.83
CA HIS A 192 14.00 3.14 -5.57
C HIS A 192 15.53 3.15 -5.74
N THR A 193 16.08 2.41 -6.69
CA THR A 193 17.53 2.40 -6.96
C THR A 193 18.02 3.73 -7.54
N ASN A 194 17.26 4.35 -8.45
CA ASN A 194 17.76 5.46 -9.26
C ASN A 194 17.33 6.85 -8.77
N ASN A 195 16.36 6.94 -7.84
CA ASN A 195 15.77 8.21 -7.43
C ASN A 195 16.00 8.50 -5.94
N ALA A 196 17.01 9.32 -5.65
CA ALA A 196 17.35 9.70 -4.28
C ALA A 196 16.23 10.49 -3.59
N THR A 197 15.58 11.42 -4.28
CA THR A 197 14.48 12.23 -3.73
C THR A 197 13.32 11.35 -3.27
N HIS A 198 12.95 10.37 -4.09
CA HIS A 198 11.92 9.41 -3.74
C HIS A 198 12.30 8.56 -2.52
N ARG A 199 13.55 8.08 -2.44
CA ARG A 199 14.03 7.37 -1.24
C ARG A 199 13.87 8.22 0.02
N THR A 200 14.36 9.47 0.00
CA THR A 200 14.26 10.39 1.13
C THR A 200 12.80 10.60 1.57
N ILE A 201 11.88 10.79 0.62
CA ILE A 201 10.45 10.94 0.94
C ILE A 201 9.92 9.71 1.69
N PHE A 202 10.22 8.50 1.21
CA PHE A 202 9.74 7.27 1.81
C PHE A 202 10.42 6.93 3.14
N ASP A 203 11.71 7.25 3.29
CA ASP A 203 12.44 7.11 4.55
C ASP A 203 11.83 8.04 5.63
N ASP A 204 11.58 9.31 5.29
CA ASP A 204 10.94 10.27 6.20
C ASP A 204 9.52 9.84 6.61
N ILE A 205 8.78 9.19 5.71
CA ILE A 205 7.44 8.66 6.00
C ILE A 205 7.53 7.44 6.89
N ALA A 206 8.47 6.52 6.63
CA ALA A 206 8.68 5.35 7.44
C ALA A 206 9.04 5.74 8.88
N ASP A 207 9.89 6.75 9.06
CA ASP A 207 10.28 7.23 10.38
C ASP A 207 9.15 7.95 11.11
N ARG A 208 8.37 8.80 10.42
CA ARG A 208 7.14 9.39 10.99
C ARG A 208 6.12 8.32 11.39
N THR A 209 5.99 7.26 10.58
CA THR A 209 5.10 6.14 10.87
C THR A 209 5.52 5.42 12.15
N LYS A 210 6.82 5.14 12.32
CA LYS A 210 7.36 4.53 13.55
C LYS A 210 7.06 5.38 14.78
N GLN A 211 7.33 6.68 14.71
CA GLN A 211 7.06 7.61 15.81
C GLN A 211 5.58 7.63 16.18
N THR A 212 4.70 7.67 15.18
CA THR A 212 3.24 7.65 15.39
C THR A 212 2.79 6.36 16.06
N LEU A 213 3.30 5.21 15.62
CA LEU A 213 2.96 3.91 16.21
C LEU A 213 3.46 3.78 17.65
N ALA A 214 4.68 4.24 17.93
CA ALA A 214 5.26 4.24 19.27
C ALA A 214 4.47 5.13 20.24
N ASN A 215 4.05 6.33 19.79
CA ASN A 215 3.22 7.22 20.59
C ASN A 215 1.87 6.59 20.93
N ASN A 216 1.23 5.94 19.96
CA ASN A 216 -0.06 5.28 20.15
C ASN A 216 0.01 4.04 21.06
N GLU A 217 1.16 3.38 21.18
CA GLU A 217 1.31 2.23 22.08
C GLU A 217 1.21 2.65 23.55
N ASN A 218 1.73 3.83 23.90
CA ASN A 218 1.60 4.39 25.25
C ASN A 218 0.14 4.64 25.66
N ASP A 219 -0.74 4.85 24.67
CA ASP A 219 -2.17 5.08 24.89
C ASP A 219 -3.01 3.79 24.88
N ARG A 220 -2.44 2.65 24.46
CA ARG A 220 -3.17 1.37 24.39
C ARG A 220 -3.33 0.78 25.79
N THR A 221 -4.53 0.94 26.35
CA THR A 221 -5.01 0.06 27.40
C THR A 221 -5.14 -1.35 26.82
N LEU A 222 -4.32 -2.29 27.28
CA LEU A 222 -4.39 -3.69 26.86
C LEU A 222 -5.81 -4.23 27.11
N LEU A 223 -6.51 -4.59 26.03
CA LEU A 223 -7.85 -5.19 26.08
C LEU A 223 -7.89 -6.49 26.89
N TRP A 224 -6.73 -7.13 27.11
CA TRP A 224 -6.61 -8.40 27.82
C TRP A 224 -6.19 -8.28 29.30
N GLY A 225 -6.36 -7.09 29.89
CA GLY A 225 -6.08 -6.86 31.31
C GLY A 225 -4.61 -6.53 31.56
N LYS A 226 -4.35 -5.83 32.68
CA LYS A 226 -2.99 -5.50 33.11
C LYS A 226 -2.19 -6.79 33.23
N GLY A 227 -1.20 -6.98 32.36
CA GLY A 227 -0.16 -7.96 32.58
C GLY A 227 0.40 -7.69 33.97
N SER A 228 0.23 -8.65 34.88
CA SER A 228 0.83 -8.60 36.20
C SER A 228 2.34 -8.56 36.00
N THR A 229 2.92 -7.37 36.00
CA THR A 229 4.37 -7.19 36.13
C THR A 229 4.73 -7.68 37.53
N GLY A 230 5.15 -8.94 37.61
CA GLY A 230 5.93 -9.46 38.72
C GLY A 230 7.36 -8.99 38.63
#